data_AF-A0A4R2CPW0-F1
#
_entry.id   AF-A0A4R2CPW0-F1
#
_cell.length_a   1.000
_cell.length_b   1.000
_cell.length_c   1.000
_cell.angle_alpha   90.00
_cell.angle_beta   90.00
_cell.angle_gamma   90.00
#
_symmetry.space_group_name_H-M   'P 1'
#
loop_
_entity.id
_entity.type
_entity.pdbx_description
1 polymer ?
#
loop_
_entity_poly.entity_id
_entity_poly.type
_entity_poly.pdbx_seq_one_letter_code
_entity_poly.pdbx_strand_id
1 'polypeptide(L)'
;MPDDDKLRAAHRALVDRVLNGEGRAAAQQRARAFSNEGLSPPLGALIGKVATRPTQVTEADFAAAKASGFSEDQLFELVICAAVGQSTRMYEAGLAALAEATVKERPDNAT
;
A
#
# COMPACT_ATOMS: atom_id res chain seq x y z
N MET A 1 7.44 0.64 23.64
CA MET A 1 8.90 0.53 23.80
C MET A 1 9.56 1.56 22.89
N PRO A 2 10.75 2.10 23.23
CA PRO A 2 11.46 3.07 22.39
C PRO A 2 11.70 2.63 20.94
N ASP A 3 11.74 1.32 20.68
CA ASP A 3 11.93 0.77 19.33
C ASP A 3 10.65 0.77 18.49
N ASP A 4 9.47 0.68 19.12
CA ASP A 4 8.19 0.77 18.40
C ASP A 4 8.00 2.16 17.80
N ASP A 5 8.44 3.20 18.51
CA ASP A 5 8.37 4.59 18.05
C ASP A 5 9.30 4.83 16.85
N LYS A 6 10.49 4.23 16.86
CA LYS A 6 11.41 4.28 15.71
C LYS A 6 10.82 3.59 14.49
N LEU A 7 10.21 2.42 14.66
CA LEU A 7 9.58 1.69 13.56
C LEU A 7 8.40 2.47 12.97
N ARG A 8 7.57 3.09 13.81
CA ARG A 8 6.49 3.99 13.37
C ARG A 8 7.02 5.21 12.61
N ALA A 9 8.10 5.83 13.10
CA ALA A 9 8.71 6.96 12.42
C ALA A 9 9.29 6.56 11.05
N ALA A 10 9.96 5.41 10.97
CA ALA A 10 10.49 4.87 9.71
C ALA A 10 9.37 4.54 8.71
N HIS A 11 8.26 3.94 9.16
CA HIS A 11 7.09 3.67 8.32
C HIS A 11 6.48 4.97 7.77
N ARG A 12 6.31 6.01 8.61
CA ARG A 12 5.82 7.32 8.14
C ARG A 12 6.74 7.95 7.10
N ALA A 13 8.05 7.89 7.32
CA ALA A 13 9.03 8.41 6.36
C ALA A 13 8.99 7.64 5.03
N LEU A 14 8.80 6.31 5.07
CA LEU A 14 8.62 5.50 3.88
C LEU A 14 7.35 5.90 3.10
N VAL A 15 6.21 6.01 3.80
CA VAL A 15 4.93 6.39 3.18
C VAL A 15 5.04 7.76 2.53
N ASP A 16 5.61 8.74 3.24
CA ASP A 16 5.82 10.08 2.69
C ASP A 16 6.73 10.05 1.46
N ARG A 17 7.84 9.31 1.49
CA ARG A 17 8.75 9.21 0.34
C ARG A 17 8.06 8.58 -0.88
N VAL A 18 7.28 7.52 -0.67
CA VAL A 18 6.57 6.83 -1.74
C VAL A 18 5.48 7.70 -2.38
N LEU A 19 4.80 8.54 -1.58
CA LEU A 19 3.71 9.40 -2.07
C LEU A 19 4.19 10.75 -2.64
N ASN A 20 5.18 11.37 -2.00
CA ASN A 20 5.55 12.77 -2.21
C ASN A 20 6.99 12.94 -2.70
N GLY A 21 7.83 11.91 -2.62
CA GLY A 21 9.21 11.97 -3.10
C GLY A 21 9.32 12.16 -4.61
N GLU A 22 10.53 12.44 -5.09
CA GLU A 22 10.82 12.53 -6.52
C GLU A 22 10.48 11.21 -7.25
N GLY A 23 9.87 11.33 -8.43
CA GLY A 23 9.46 10.20 -9.26
C GLY A 23 8.98 10.63 -10.64
N ARG A 24 8.85 9.66 -11.55
CA ARG A 24 8.31 9.82 -12.91
C ARG A 24 6.79 9.74 -12.95
N ALA A 25 6.17 9.03 -12.02
CA ALA A 25 4.72 8.97 -11.87
C ALA A 25 4.22 10.21 -11.10
N ALA A 26 3.11 10.78 -11.57
CA ALA A 26 2.51 11.92 -10.89
C ALA A 26 2.11 11.55 -9.46
N ALA A 27 2.29 12.45 -8.50
CA ALA A 27 1.95 12.21 -7.09
C ALA A 27 0.50 11.74 -6.91
N GLN A 28 -0.44 12.28 -7.70
CA GLN A 28 -1.83 11.84 -7.68
C GLN A 28 -2.00 10.38 -8.12
N GLN A 29 -1.23 9.91 -9.12
CA GLN A 29 -1.27 8.50 -9.55
C GLN A 29 -0.68 7.60 -8.48
N ARG A 30 0.42 8.02 -7.83
CA ARG A 30 1.02 7.32 -6.68
C ARG A 30 0.04 7.20 -5.51
N ALA A 31 -0.67 8.28 -5.17
CA ALA A 31 -1.71 8.26 -4.14
C ALA A 31 -2.85 7.29 -4.48
N ARG A 32 -3.32 7.29 -5.73
CA ARG A 32 -4.36 6.35 -6.20
C ARG A 32 -3.89 4.89 -6.20
N ALA A 33 -2.62 4.63 -6.55
CA ALA A 33 -2.06 3.30 -6.47
C ALA A 33 -1.92 2.84 -5.01
N PHE A 34 -1.48 3.73 -4.12
CA PHE A 34 -1.38 3.48 -2.68
C PHE A 34 -2.75 3.16 -2.06
N SER A 35 -3.80 3.94 -2.37
CA SER A 35 -5.15 3.62 -1.92
C SER A 35 -5.76 2.43 -2.65
N ASN A 36 -5.20 2.05 -3.80
CA ASN A 36 -5.77 1.07 -4.73
C ASN A 36 -7.19 1.47 -5.21
N GLU A 37 -7.39 2.76 -5.48
CA GLU A 37 -8.68 3.35 -5.85
C GLU A 37 -8.53 4.40 -6.97
N GLY A 38 -9.52 4.50 -7.85
CA GLY A 38 -9.58 5.58 -8.85
C GLY A 38 -8.60 5.46 -10.03
N LEU A 39 -8.03 4.28 -10.27
CA LEU A 39 -7.24 3.95 -11.47
C LEU A 39 -8.10 3.20 -12.49
N SER A 40 -8.12 3.69 -13.72
CA SER A 40 -8.82 3.03 -14.83
C SER A 40 -8.03 1.82 -15.36
N PRO A 41 -8.69 0.82 -15.96
CA PRO A 41 -8.00 -0.22 -16.74
C PRO A 41 -7.18 0.39 -17.89
N PRO A 42 -6.05 -0.22 -18.28
CA PRO A 42 -5.49 -1.47 -17.77
C PRO A 42 -4.69 -1.32 -16.46
N LEU A 43 -4.28 -0.10 -16.11
CA LEU A 43 -3.45 0.15 -14.92
C LEU A 43 -4.13 -0.30 -13.62
N GLY A 44 -5.42 0.00 -13.43
CA GLY A 44 -6.17 -0.42 -12.24
C GLY A 44 -6.22 -1.93 -12.05
N ALA A 45 -6.20 -2.72 -13.13
CA ALA A 45 -6.19 -4.18 -13.05
C ALA A 45 -4.82 -4.70 -12.57
N LEU A 46 -3.73 -4.17 -13.13
CA LEU A 46 -2.36 -4.48 -12.68
C LEU A 46 -2.18 -4.12 -11.20
N ILE A 47 -2.54 -2.89 -10.82
CA ILE A 47 -2.38 -2.38 -9.46
C ILE A 47 -3.26 -3.15 -8.46
N GLY A 48 -4.50 -3.48 -8.84
CA GLY A 48 -5.37 -4.34 -8.02
C GLY A 48 -4.80 -5.74 -7.79
N LYS A 49 -4.13 -6.33 -8.80
CA LYS A 49 -3.43 -7.61 -8.65
C LYS A 49 -2.22 -7.48 -7.72
N VAL A 50 -1.34 -6.49 -7.93
CA VAL A 50 -0.20 -6.23 -7.03
C VAL A 50 -0.68 -6.12 -5.58
N ALA A 51 -1.78 -5.41 -5.39
CA ALA A 51 -2.35 -5.15 -4.09
C ALA A 51 -2.92 -6.39 -3.39
N THR A 52 -3.68 -7.22 -4.10
CA THR A 52 -4.53 -8.25 -3.47
C THR A 52 -4.17 -9.68 -3.84
N ARG A 53 -3.50 -9.87 -4.98
CA ARG A 53 -3.21 -11.15 -5.62
C ARG A 53 -1.85 -11.10 -6.36
N PRO A 54 -0.74 -10.75 -5.68
CA PRO A 54 0.55 -10.47 -6.35
C PRO A 54 1.10 -11.66 -7.13
N THR A 55 0.78 -12.89 -6.72
CA THR A 55 1.16 -14.13 -7.43
C THR A 55 0.45 -14.33 -8.77
N GLN A 56 -0.57 -13.51 -9.07
CA GLN A 56 -1.33 -13.54 -10.33
C GLN A 56 -0.93 -12.41 -11.29
N VAL A 57 0.08 -11.61 -10.93
CA VAL A 57 0.65 -10.59 -11.82
C VAL A 57 1.43 -11.29 -12.94
N THR A 58 1.20 -10.86 -14.17
CA THR A 58 1.78 -11.46 -15.38
C THR A 58 2.42 -10.39 -16.27
N GLU A 59 3.30 -10.83 -17.17
CA GLU A 59 3.87 -9.95 -18.22
C GLU A 59 2.79 -9.26 -19.07
N ALA A 60 1.64 -9.92 -19.29
CA ALA A 60 0.53 -9.34 -20.04
C ALA A 60 -0.08 -8.11 -19.33
N ASP A 61 -0.10 -8.10 -17.99
CA ASP A 61 -0.59 -6.96 -17.22
C ASP A 61 0.31 -5.72 -17.42
N PHE A 62 1.63 -5.93 -17.40
CA PHE A 62 2.60 -4.87 -17.67
C PHE A 62 2.57 -4.43 -19.14
N ALA A 63 2.46 -5.36 -20.09
CA ALA A 63 2.35 -5.04 -21.51
C ALA A 63 1.12 -4.17 -21.81
N ALA A 64 -0.04 -4.49 -21.23
CA ALA A 64 -1.25 -3.70 -21.37
C ALA A 64 -1.09 -2.29 -20.77
N ALA A 65 -0.49 -2.18 -19.59
CA ALA A 65 -0.23 -0.87 -18.97
C ALA A 65 0.76 -0.03 -19.80
N LYS A 66 1.84 -0.62 -20.32
CA LYS A 66 2.78 0.06 -21.23
C LYS A 66 2.11 0.52 -22.52
N ALA A 67 1.23 -0.30 -23.11
CA ALA A 67 0.45 0.07 -24.30
C ALA A 67 -0.50 1.26 -24.04
N SER A 68 -0.88 1.51 -22.79
CA SER A 68 -1.66 2.70 -22.39
C SER A 68 -0.82 3.96 -22.10
N GLY A 69 0.49 3.92 -22.39
CA GLY A 69 1.38 5.09 -22.35
C GLY A 69 2.20 5.25 -21.06
N PHE A 70 2.18 4.27 -20.16
CA PHE A 70 3.03 4.28 -18.97
C PHE A 70 4.45 3.79 -19.28
N SER A 71 5.45 4.52 -18.79
CA SER A 71 6.84 4.05 -18.84
C SER A 71 7.11 2.96 -17.81
N GLU A 72 8.21 2.21 -17.99
CA GLU A 72 8.62 1.19 -17.02
C GLU A 72 8.91 1.78 -15.64
N ASP A 73 9.60 2.93 -15.57
CA ASP A 73 9.84 3.67 -14.32
C ASP A 73 8.54 4.03 -13.60
N GLN A 74 7.53 4.53 -14.36
CA GLN A 74 6.23 4.86 -13.78
C GLN A 74 5.53 3.61 -13.23
N LEU A 75 5.57 2.50 -13.95
CA LEU A 75 4.96 1.25 -13.49
C LEU A 75 5.67 0.70 -12.25
N PHE A 76 6.99 0.74 -12.21
CA PHE A 76 7.77 0.37 -11.04
C PHE A 76 7.34 1.20 -9.81
N GLU A 77 7.28 2.52 -9.93
CA GLU A 77 6.86 3.41 -8.85
C GLU A 77 5.44 3.11 -8.36
N LEU A 78 4.49 2.89 -9.28
CA LEU A 78 3.09 2.61 -8.94
C LEU A 78 2.92 1.22 -8.30
N VAL A 79 3.68 0.21 -8.72
CA VAL A 79 3.73 -1.11 -8.07
C VAL A 79 4.20 -0.99 -6.63
N ILE A 80 5.27 -0.23 -6.38
CA ILE A 80 5.77 0.03 -5.02
C ILE A 80 4.71 0.77 -4.19
N CYS A 81 4.07 1.81 -4.74
CA CYS A 81 2.98 2.52 -4.06
C CYS A 81 1.85 1.57 -3.63
N ALA A 82 1.42 0.69 -4.53
CA ALA A 82 0.36 -0.28 -4.28
C ALA A 82 0.73 -1.29 -3.19
N ALA A 83 1.94 -1.86 -3.25
CA ALA A 83 2.42 -2.80 -2.25
C ALA A 83 2.52 -2.15 -0.87
N VAL A 84 3.17 -0.98 -0.77
CA VAL A 84 3.30 -0.23 0.50
C VAL A 84 1.94 0.18 1.05
N GLY A 85 1.02 0.61 0.19
CA GLY A 85 -0.34 0.97 0.59
C GLY A 85 -1.11 -0.20 1.19
N GLN A 86 -1.05 -1.38 0.57
CA GLN A 86 -1.70 -2.57 1.12
C GLN A 86 -1.04 -3.07 2.40
N SER A 87 0.29 -3.11 2.46
CA SER A 87 1.00 -3.46 3.69
C SER A 87 0.66 -2.51 4.84
N THR A 88 0.50 -1.21 4.56
CA THR A 88 0.08 -0.21 5.55
C THR A 88 -1.31 -0.51 6.09
N ARG A 89 -2.29 -0.76 5.22
CA ARG A 89 -3.66 -1.13 5.65
C ARG A 89 -3.68 -2.43 6.47
N MET A 90 -2.92 -3.44 6.05
CA MET A 90 -2.82 -4.70 6.80
C MET A 90 -2.19 -4.50 8.17
N TYR A 91 -1.16 -3.67 8.27
CA TYR A 91 -0.50 -3.33 9.53
C TYR A 91 -1.46 -2.61 10.49
N GLU A 92 -2.16 -1.57 10.02
CA GLU A 92 -3.15 -0.82 10.80
C GLU A 92 -4.30 -1.71 11.26
N ALA A 93 -4.85 -2.56 10.37
CA ALA A 93 -5.89 -3.52 10.72
C ALA A 93 -5.43 -4.53 11.77
N GLY A 94 -4.19 -5.02 11.67
CA GLY A 94 -3.60 -5.91 12.66
C GLY A 94 -3.45 -5.25 14.04
N LEU A 95 -2.98 -4.00 14.08
CA LEU A 95 -2.90 -3.25 15.34
C LEU A 95 -4.27 -2.97 15.96
N ALA A 96 -5.28 -2.63 15.14
CA ALA A 96 -6.64 -2.43 15.62
C ALA A 96 -7.21 -3.72 16.25
N ALA A 97 -7.03 -4.86 15.59
CA ALA A 97 -7.46 -6.16 16.11
C ALA A 97 -6.77 -6.51 17.45
N LEU A 98 -5.48 -6.22 17.60
CA LEU A 98 -4.76 -6.41 18.87
C LEU A 98 -5.29 -5.49 19.99
N ALA A 99 -5.58 -4.22 19.67
CA ALA A 99 -6.15 -3.29 20.63
C ALA A 99 -7.54 -3.75 21.10
N GLU A 100 -8.40 -4.19 20.18
CA GLU A 100 -9.73 -4.73 20.51
C GLU A 100 -9.65 -5.98 21.42
N ALA A 101 -8.73 -6.91 21.11
CA ALA A 101 -8.53 -8.11 21.90
C ALA A 101 -8.04 -7.80 23.33
N THR A 102 -7.08 -6.90 23.48
CA THR A 102 -6.50 -6.53 24.79
C THR A 102 -7.46 -5.70 25.66
N VAL A 103 -8.40 -4.96 25.07
CA VAL A 103 -9.49 -4.29 25.81
C VAL A 103 -10.49 -5.29 26.37
N LYS A 104 -10.81 -6.35 25.61
CA LYS A 104 -11.75 -7.41 26.03
C LYS A 104 -11.22 -8.29 27.19
N GLU A 105 -9.90 -8.35 27.38
CA GLU A 105 -9.27 -9.14 28.45
C GLU A 105 -9.12 -8.39 29.79
N ARG A 106 -9.38 -7.07 29.84
CA ARG A 106 -9.44 -6.34 31.12
C ARG A 106 -10.72 -6.73 31.88
N PRO A 107 -10.62 -7.17 33.15
CA PRO A 107 -11.70 -7.91 33.78
C PRO A 107 -12.91 -7.02 34.12
N ASP A 108 -14.06 -7.36 33.53
CA ASP A 108 -15.40 -7.16 34.10
C ASP A 108 -15.69 -8.20 35.21
N ASN A 109 -14.65 -8.91 35.68
CA ASN A 109 -14.72 -10.04 36.61
C ASN A 109 -14.49 -9.62 38.07
N ALA A 110 -14.52 -8.32 38.38
CA ALA A 110 -14.43 -7.79 39.73
C ALA A 110 -15.77 -7.19 40.14
N THR A 111 -16.73 -8.05 40.47
CA THR A 111 -17.90 -7.74 41.32
C THR A 111 -18.26 -9.00 42.08
#